data_AF-A0A5C3KSG3-F1
#
_entry.id   AF-A0A5C3KSG3-F1
#
_cell.length_a   1.000
_cell.length_b   1.000
_cell.length_c   1.000
_cell.angle_alpha   90.00
_cell.angle_beta   90.00
_cell.angle_gamma   90.00
#
_symmetry.space_group_name_H-M   'P 1'
#
loop_
_entity.id
_entity.type
_entity.pdbx_description
1 polymer ?
#
loop_
_entity_poly.entity_id
_entity_poly.type
_entity_poly.pdbx_seq_one_letter_code
_entity_poly.pdbx_strand_id
1 'polypeptide(L)'
;MVEDELFGVGRDEFAAISDVFAGMYLLPSNEGVDGRDESHPITLEGYLKADFSSLLKVMYPTSRSLIYGNELKLDLDTDEWMGVLKLSTIWNMSSIRQYAISRISQIEPSIPDIEKIRLARTHRVGRWLEEGVNGLIASSTVTLSQLEPLGWKTAAIICHIRESSSNKARTGAAFSATGPHRFRLDSIRCGYCKTTASLVEQHPQCNNCRLAFHKASILTCQNIVGGSVDTDDTWIHASHIQCLDCLVSPFGGSSFSCTSGCGSFHMNSAQKIRVTVEPVIPELNSHPLVEEYFGEEIKEYKLHDAQGL
;
A
#
# COMPACT_ATOMS: atom_id res chain seq x y z
N MET A 1 -36.81 12.71 -2.13
CA MET A 1 -36.47 13.51 -3.32
C MET A 1 -35.01 13.92 -3.21
N VAL A 2 -34.24 13.69 -4.26
CA VAL A 2 -32.84 14.12 -4.35
C VAL A 2 -32.74 14.91 -5.65
N GLU A 3 -32.28 16.17 -5.55
CA GLU A 3 -32.37 17.14 -6.65
C GLU A 3 -33.82 17.23 -7.20
N ASP A 4 -34.02 16.84 -8.46
CA ASP A 4 -35.29 16.87 -9.18
C ASP A 4 -35.98 15.48 -9.29
N GLU A 5 -35.46 14.46 -8.61
CA GLU A 5 -35.89 13.06 -8.78
C GLU A 5 -36.48 12.44 -7.50
N LEU A 6 -37.59 11.71 -7.67
CA LEU A 6 -38.26 10.96 -6.61
C LEU A 6 -37.81 9.50 -6.63
N PHE A 7 -37.25 9.05 -5.50
CA PHE A 7 -36.82 7.66 -5.31
C PHE A 7 -37.75 6.96 -4.30
N GLY A 8 -38.41 5.90 -4.74
CA GLY A 8 -39.23 5.03 -3.88
C GLY A 8 -38.38 3.91 -3.28
N VAL A 9 -38.06 4.01 -1.99
CA VAL A 9 -37.16 3.08 -1.29
C VAL A 9 -37.75 2.58 0.03
N GLY A 10 -37.32 1.41 0.48
CA GLY A 10 -37.74 0.83 1.74
C GLY A 10 -37.20 1.62 2.93
N ARG A 11 -38.10 2.17 3.75
CA ARG A 11 -37.75 2.92 4.97
C ARG A 11 -36.97 2.07 5.97
N ASP A 12 -37.42 0.83 6.17
CA ASP A 12 -36.86 -0.07 7.19
C ASP A 12 -35.40 -0.43 6.89
N GLU A 13 -35.04 -0.59 5.61
CA GLU A 13 -33.66 -0.89 5.21
C GLU A 13 -32.72 0.28 5.55
N PHE A 14 -33.13 1.52 5.23
CA PHE A 14 -32.37 2.72 5.59
C PHE A 14 -32.23 2.88 7.10
N ALA A 15 -33.29 2.61 7.86
CA ALA A 15 -33.24 2.66 9.32
C ALA A 15 -32.35 1.56 9.92
N ALA A 16 -32.30 0.38 9.30
CA ALA A 16 -31.50 -0.74 9.78
C ALA A 16 -29.99 -0.51 9.60
N ILE A 17 -29.58 0.23 8.57
CA ILE A 17 -28.17 0.42 8.21
C ILE A 17 -27.63 1.82 8.55
N SER A 18 -28.49 2.77 8.91
CA SER A 18 -28.09 4.15 9.21
C SER A 18 -28.78 4.66 10.47
N ASP A 19 -27.98 4.96 11.48
CA ASP A 19 -28.45 5.60 12.72
C ASP A 19 -29.04 6.99 12.46
N VAL A 20 -28.56 7.69 11.42
CA VAL A 20 -29.08 9.00 11.01
C VAL A 20 -30.52 8.86 10.56
N PHE A 21 -30.80 7.91 9.65
CA PHE A 21 -32.17 7.67 9.20
C PHE A 21 -33.04 7.07 10.31
N ALA A 22 -32.52 6.13 11.10
CA ALA A 22 -33.24 5.58 12.25
C ALA A 22 -33.68 6.68 13.23
N GLY A 23 -32.76 7.59 13.60
CA GLY A 23 -33.05 8.72 14.47
C GLY A 23 -34.03 9.71 13.84
N MET A 24 -33.83 10.06 12.57
CA MET A 24 -34.72 10.98 11.83
C MET A 24 -36.16 10.45 11.81
N TYR A 25 -36.34 9.14 11.63
CA TYR A 25 -37.64 8.49 11.58
C TYR A 25 -38.38 8.43 12.93
N LEU A 26 -37.69 8.65 14.05
CA LEU A 26 -38.27 8.67 15.39
C LEU A 26 -38.72 10.08 15.83
N LEU A 27 -38.37 11.12 15.08
CA LEU A 27 -38.74 12.49 15.42
C LEU A 27 -40.26 12.70 15.23
N PRO A 28 -40.95 13.33 16.19
CA PRO A 28 -42.37 13.66 16.03
C PRO A 28 -42.54 14.73 14.94
N SER A 29 -43.37 14.43 13.95
CA SER A 29 -43.67 15.35 12.85
C SER A 29 -45.00 16.08 13.09
N ASN A 30 -44.98 17.42 12.99
CA ASN A 30 -46.12 18.27 13.31
C ASN A 30 -47.09 18.46 12.12
N GLU A 31 -46.65 18.19 10.88
CA GLU A 31 -47.45 18.32 9.65
C GLU A 31 -47.17 17.14 8.72
N GLY A 32 -48.03 16.13 8.71
CA GLY A 32 -47.77 14.90 7.93
C GLY A 32 -46.50 14.18 8.38
N VAL A 33 -46.29 12.94 7.96
CA VAL A 33 -45.04 12.24 8.23
C VAL A 33 -44.23 12.29 6.94
N ASP A 34 -43.13 13.04 6.93
CA ASP A 34 -42.23 13.10 5.79
C ASP A 34 -41.77 11.68 5.40
N GLY A 35 -41.76 11.42 4.09
CA GLY A 35 -41.35 10.14 3.52
C GLY A 35 -42.39 9.03 3.60
N ARG A 36 -43.67 9.36 3.91
CA ARG A 36 -44.76 8.37 3.95
C ARG A 36 -45.29 7.99 2.55
N ASP A 37 -45.35 8.95 1.64
CA ASP A 37 -45.88 8.78 0.30
C ASP A 37 -45.24 9.75 -0.70
N GLU A 38 -45.58 9.61 -1.98
CA GLU A 38 -45.03 10.43 -3.06
C GLU A 38 -45.40 11.92 -2.95
N SER A 39 -46.50 12.26 -2.26
CA SER A 39 -46.94 13.65 -2.04
C SER A 39 -46.22 14.35 -0.88
N HIS A 40 -45.55 13.59 -0.01
CA HIS A 40 -44.77 14.10 1.12
C HIS A 40 -43.39 13.43 1.16
N PRO A 41 -42.51 13.67 0.17
CA PRO A 41 -41.18 13.07 0.17
C PRO A 41 -40.24 13.73 1.18
N ILE A 42 -39.28 12.95 1.71
CA ILE A 42 -38.12 13.54 2.41
C ILE A 42 -37.22 14.21 1.36
N THR A 43 -36.99 15.51 1.48
CA THR A 43 -36.08 16.24 0.60
C THR A 43 -34.66 16.18 1.15
N LEU A 44 -33.75 15.58 0.38
CA LEU A 44 -32.32 15.50 0.72
C LEU A 44 -31.57 16.61 -0.02
N GLU A 45 -31.59 17.82 0.54
CA GLU A 45 -30.92 18.99 -0.06
C GLU A 45 -29.39 18.85 -0.03
N GLY A 46 -28.72 19.26 -1.11
CA GLY A 46 -27.26 19.27 -1.21
C GLY A 46 -26.61 17.94 -1.62
N TYR A 47 -27.41 16.91 -1.92
CA TYR A 47 -26.92 15.62 -2.40
C TYR A 47 -27.22 15.45 -3.90
N LEU A 48 -26.29 14.83 -4.62
CA LEU A 48 -26.43 14.57 -6.06
C LEU A 48 -27.26 13.32 -6.29
N LYS A 49 -28.14 13.33 -7.30
CA LYS A 49 -28.92 12.13 -7.66
C LYS A 49 -28.05 10.97 -8.12
N ALA A 50 -26.91 11.27 -8.76
CA ALA A 50 -25.94 10.27 -9.18
C ALA A 50 -25.38 9.50 -7.99
N ASP A 51 -24.86 10.21 -6.97
CA ASP A 51 -24.35 9.61 -5.73
C ASP A 51 -25.42 8.73 -5.06
N PHE A 52 -26.66 9.23 -4.99
CA PHE A 52 -27.77 8.50 -4.37
C PHE A 52 -28.14 7.23 -5.15
N SER A 53 -28.21 7.32 -6.47
CA SER A 53 -28.45 6.17 -7.35
C SER A 53 -27.37 5.10 -7.17
N SER A 54 -26.10 5.49 -7.09
CA SER A 54 -24.99 4.57 -6.82
C SER A 54 -25.13 3.88 -5.46
N LEU A 55 -25.53 4.60 -4.41
CA LEU A 55 -25.82 4.01 -3.10
C LEU A 55 -26.96 2.97 -3.19
N LEU A 56 -28.04 3.29 -3.90
CA LEU A 56 -29.17 2.37 -4.06
C LEU A 56 -28.79 1.10 -4.82
N LYS A 57 -27.86 1.15 -5.78
CA LYS A 57 -27.32 -0.07 -6.43
C LYS A 57 -26.63 -1.01 -5.44
N VAL A 58 -26.04 -0.47 -4.37
CA VAL A 58 -25.39 -1.25 -3.31
C VAL A 58 -26.40 -1.79 -2.32
N MET A 59 -27.38 -0.97 -1.92
CA MET A 59 -28.44 -1.36 -0.97
C MET A 59 -29.44 -2.36 -1.55
N TYR A 60 -29.75 -2.22 -2.84
CA TYR A 60 -30.78 -3.01 -3.52
C TYR A 60 -30.21 -3.70 -4.77
N PRO A 61 -29.29 -4.66 -4.60
CA PRO A 61 -28.70 -5.38 -5.73
C PRO A 61 -29.77 -6.18 -6.48
N THR A 62 -29.76 -6.07 -7.82
CA THR A 62 -30.67 -6.86 -8.65
C THR A 62 -30.15 -8.27 -8.86
N SER A 63 -31.01 -9.22 -9.22
CA SER A 63 -30.59 -10.58 -9.58
C SER A 63 -29.53 -10.60 -10.67
N ARG A 64 -29.57 -9.69 -11.65
CA ARG A 64 -28.50 -9.52 -12.67
C ARG A 64 -27.14 -9.14 -12.07
N SER A 65 -27.13 -8.40 -10.97
CA SER A 65 -25.92 -8.03 -10.21
C SER A 65 -25.39 -9.19 -9.33
N LEU A 66 -26.22 -10.20 -9.08
CA LEU A 66 -25.89 -11.38 -8.26
C LEU A 66 -25.48 -12.59 -9.11
N ILE A 67 -25.94 -12.69 -10.36
CA ILE A 67 -25.70 -13.84 -11.24
C ILE A 67 -24.41 -13.61 -12.05
N TYR A 68 -23.26 -13.52 -11.38
CA TYR A 68 -21.95 -13.62 -12.00
C TYR A 68 -21.02 -14.48 -11.12
N GLY A 69 -21.16 -15.80 -11.24
CA GLY A 69 -20.35 -16.76 -10.48
C GLY A 69 -20.76 -16.88 -9.02
N ASN A 70 -19.78 -17.09 -8.13
CA ASN A 70 -19.98 -17.31 -6.69
C ASN A 70 -19.77 -16.04 -5.84
N GLU A 71 -19.63 -14.86 -6.45
CA GLU A 71 -19.32 -13.61 -5.76
C GLU A 71 -20.32 -12.50 -6.12
N LEU A 72 -20.69 -11.69 -5.12
CA LEU A 72 -21.45 -10.46 -5.33
C LEU A 72 -20.58 -9.45 -6.10
N LYS A 73 -20.81 -9.31 -7.40
CA LYS A 73 -20.12 -8.31 -8.23
C LYS A 73 -21.09 -7.20 -8.65
N LEU A 74 -21.08 -6.12 -7.88
CA LEU A 74 -21.70 -4.88 -8.31
C LEU A 74 -20.81 -4.22 -9.37
N ASP A 75 -21.41 -3.92 -10.52
CA ASP A 75 -20.79 -3.24 -11.66
C ASP A 75 -20.96 -1.72 -11.46
N LEU A 76 -20.11 -1.18 -10.59
CA LEU A 76 -19.99 0.27 -10.35
C LEU A 76 -18.58 0.70 -10.76
N ASP A 77 -18.49 1.84 -11.43
CA ASP A 77 -17.21 2.48 -11.71
C ASP A 77 -16.65 3.23 -10.48
N THR A 78 -15.45 3.81 -10.62
CA THR A 78 -14.77 4.51 -9.52
C THR A 78 -15.58 5.71 -9.02
N ASP A 79 -16.17 6.51 -9.90
CA ASP A 79 -16.94 7.71 -9.50
C ASP A 79 -18.22 7.31 -8.76
N GLU A 80 -18.87 6.23 -9.20
CA GLU A 80 -20.03 5.67 -8.52
C GLU A 80 -19.66 5.17 -7.12
N TRP A 81 -18.54 4.45 -6.97
CA TRP A 81 -18.05 4.04 -5.66
C TRP A 81 -17.67 5.22 -4.77
N MET A 82 -17.14 6.30 -5.33
CA MET A 82 -16.87 7.54 -4.61
C MET A 82 -18.17 8.18 -4.10
N GLY A 83 -19.23 8.18 -4.90
CA GLY A 83 -20.57 8.60 -4.49
C GLY A 83 -21.12 7.75 -3.33
N VAL A 84 -20.98 6.42 -3.42
CA VAL A 84 -21.35 5.49 -2.33
C VAL A 84 -20.56 5.80 -1.05
N LEU A 85 -19.24 5.97 -1.13
CA LEU A 85 -18.38 6.28 0.01
C LEU A 85 -18.79 7.60 0.67
N LYS A 86 -19.05 8.64 -0.12
CA LYS A 86 -19.48 9.94 0.36
C LYS A 86 -20.78 9.84 1.16
N LEU A 87 -21.84 9.26 0.58
CA LEU A 87 -23.14 9.18 1.25
C LEU A 87 -23.12 8.23 2.46
N SER A 88 -22.44 7.09 2.34
CA SER A 88 -22.31 6.16 3.47
C SER A 88 -21.53 6.74 4.65
N THR A 89 -20.58 7.65 4.41
CA THR A 89 -19.91 8.41 5.47
C THR A 89 -20.86 9.42 6.11
N ILE A 90 -21.56 10.23 5.30
CA ILE A 90 -22.44 11.30 5.82
C ILE A 90 -23.63 10.72 6.60
N TRP A 91 -24.16 9.58 6.16
CA TRP A 91 -25.32 8.93 6.78
C TRP A 91 -24.93 7.81 7.74
N ASN A 92 -23.67 7.71 8.13
CA ASN A 92 -23.19 6.72 9.10
C ASN A 92 -23.60 5.27 8.77
N MET A 93 -23.38 4.86 7.52
CA MET A 93 -23.67 3.51 7.02
C MET A 93 -22.41 2.67 7.02
N SER A 94 -21.97 2.27 8.21
CA SER A 94 -20.64 1.67 8.46
C SER A 94 -20.28 0.50 7.53
N SER A 95 -21.20 -0.44 7.34
CA SER A 95 -20.99 -1.64 6.53
C SER A 95 -20.81 -1.29 5.05
N ILE A 96 -21.64 -0.39 4.53
CA ILE A 96 -21.54 0.10 3.14
C ILE A 96 -20.26 0.90 2.95
N ARG A 97 -19.91 1.76 3.92
CA ARG A 97 -18.69 2.56 3.90
C ARG A 97 -17.45 1.67 3.78
N GLN A 98 -17.32 0.67 4.64
CA GLN A 98 -16.21 -0.29 4.61
C GLN A 98 -16.15 -1.05 3.28
N TYR A 99 -17.31 -1.44 2.75
CA TYR A 99 -17.39 -2.12 1.47
C TYR A 99 -16.92 -1.22 0.31
N ALA A 100 -17.39 0.02 0.24
CA ALA A 100 -16.97 0.99 -0.77
C ALA A 100 -15.46 1.25 -0.72
N ILE A 101 -14.91 1.48 0.48
CA ILE A 101 -13.46 1.61 0.71
C ILE A 101 -12.72 0.39 0.13
N SER A 102 -13.14 -0.83 0.49
CA SER A 102 -12.52 -2.06 -0.03
C SER A 102 -12.55 -2.13 -1.56
N ARG A 103 -13.67 -1.78 -2.19
CA ARG A 103 -13.83 -1.83 -3.65
C ARG A 103 -12.98 -0.80 -4.36
N ILE A 104 -12.94 0.44 -3.87
CA ILE A 104 -12.12 1.51 -4.46
C ILE A 104 -10.63 1.12 -4.45
N SER A 105 -10.13 0.57 -3.34
CA SER A 105 -8.73 0.11 -3.28
C SER A 105 -8.41 -1.11 -4.15
N GLN A 106 -9.42 -1.90 -4.55
CA GLN A 106 -9.22 -3.03 -5.46
C GLN A 106 -9.29 -2.60 -6.92
N ILE A 107 -10.23 -1.70 -7.26
CA ILE A 107 -10.50 -1.27 -8.63
C ILE A 107 -9.39 -0.34 -9.13
N GLU A 108 -8.91 0.57 -8.28
CA GLU A 108 -7.98 1.63 -8.68
C GLU A 108 -6.70 1.62 -7.84
N PRO A 109 -5.76 0.68 -8.10
CA PRO A 109 -4.44 0.73 -7.46
C PRO A 109 -3.63 1.97 -7.88
N SER A 110 -4.06 2.73 -8.90
CA SER A 110 -3.34 3.85 -9.48
C SER A 110 -3.85 5.25 -9.09
N ILE A 111 -4.74 5.39 -8.10
CA ILE A 111 -5.17 6.71 -7.61
C ILE A 111 -3.90 7.54 -7.32
N PRO A 112 -3.73 8.72 -7.95
CA PRO A 112 -2.56 9.55 -7.73
C PRO A 112 -2.41 9.87 -6.25
N ASP A 113 -1.18 9.88 -5.74
CA ASP A 113 -0.91 10.03 -4.31
C ASP A 113 -1.52 11.30 -3.69
N ILE A 114 -1.54 12.40 -4.45
CA ILE A 114 -2.19 13.66 -4.05
C ILE A 114 -3.68 13.45 -3.83
N GLU A 115 -4.32 12.74 -4.75
CA GLU A 115 -5.75 12.46 -4.67
C GLU A 115 -6.04 11.48 -3.53
N LYS A 116 -5.18 10.48 -3.31
CA LYS A 116 -5.29 9.61 -2.12
C LYS A 116 -5.30 10.43 -0.82
N ILE A 117 -4.41 11.40 -0.66
CA ILE A 117 -4.39 12.27 0.54
C ILE A 117 -5.68 13.09 0.65
N ARG A 118 -6.17 13.65 -0.45
CA ARG A 118 -7.42 14.45 -0.44
C ARG A 118 -8.63 13.60 -0.08
N LEU A 119 -8.77 12.43 -0.70
CA LEU A 119 -9.86 11.50 -0.42
C LEU A 119 -9.76 10.95 1.00
N ALA A 120 -8.55 10.63 1.48
CA ALA A 120 -8.32 10.18 2.84
C ALA A 120 -8.80 11.20 3.87
N ARG A 121 -8.57 12.49 3.65
CA ARG A 121 -9.05 13.56 4.54
C ARG A 121 -10.55 13.78 4.44
N THR A 122 -11.06 13.81 3.21
CA THR A 122 -12.49 14.02 2.93
C THR A 122 -13.34 12.92 3.56
N HIS A 123 -12.87 11.67 3.48
CA HIS A 123 -13.61 10.49 3.92
C HIS A 123 -13.05 9.84 5.18
N ARG A 124 -12.03 10.44 5.81
CA ARG A 124 -11.33 9.92 7.00
C ARG A 124 -10.84 8.47 6.86
N VAL A 125 -10.15 8.17 5.75
CA VAL A 125 -9.63 6.82 5.44
C VAL A 125 -8.12 6.77 5.71
N GLY A 126 -7.72 6.19 6.84
CA GLY A 126 -6.34 6.31 7.35
C GLY A 126 -5.29 5.67 6.44
N ARG A 127 -5.62 4.51 5.84
CA ARG A 127 -4.70 3.81 4.91
C ARG A 127 -4.38 4.63 3.66
N TRP A 128 -5.33 5.40 3.13
CA TRP A 128 -5.10 6.20 1.93
C TRP A 128 -4.23 7.41 2.21
N LEU A 129 -4.34 7.99 3.41
CA LEU A 129 -3.45 9.06 3.85
C LEU A 129 -2.01 8.55 3.95
N GLU A 130 -1.84 7.38 4.57
CA GLU A 130 -0.54 6.73 4.73
C GLU A 130 0.08 6.37 3.37
N GLU A 131 -0.68 5.73 2.48
CA GLU A 131 -0.23 5.40 1.12
C GLU A 131 0.16 6.64 0.33
N GLY A 132 -0.70 7.66 0.29
CA GLY A 132 -0.45 8.87 -0.50
C GLY A 132 0.73 9.68 0.03
N VAL A 133 0.88 9.83 1.35
CA VAL A 133 2.05 10.52 1.94
C VAL A 133 3.33 9.77 1.61
N ASN A 134 3.37 8.44 1.79
CA ASN A 134 4.56 7.65 1.49
C ASN A 134 4.89 7.64 -0.01
N GLY A 135 3.89 7.58 -0.89
CA GLY A 135 4.06 7.68 -2.33
C GLY A 135 4.69 9.01 -2.74
N LEU A 136 4.19 10.13 -2.19
CA LEU A 136 4.79 11.45 -2.41
C LEU A 136 6.18 11.60 -1.82
N ILE A 137 6.54 10.90 -0.74
CA ILE A 137 7.90 10.92 -0.21
C ILE A 137 8.84 10.12 -1.12
N ALA A 138 8.39 8.96 -1.60
CA ALA A 138 9.18 8.05 -2.42
C ALA A 138 9.36 8.52 -3.88
N SER A 139 8.45 9.37 -4.39
CA SER A 139 8.52 9.84 -5.78
C SER A 139 9.83 10.58 -6.09
N SER A 140 10.46 10.26 -7.22
CA SER A 140 11.67 10.94 -7.68
C SER A 140 11.41 12.40 -8.10
N THR A 141 10.18 12.71 -8.53
CA THR A 141 9.77 14.04 -8.97
C THR A 141 8.47 14.46 -8.29
N VAL A 142 8.52 15.60 -7.61
CA VAL A 142 7.35 16.27 -7.04
C VAL A 142 7.48 17.75 -7.32
N THR A 143 6.47 18.32 -7.95
CA THR A 143 6.43 19.75 -8.30
C THR A 143 5.59 20.52 -7.29
N LEU A 144 5.83 21.83 -7.16
CA LEU A 144 5.02 22.67 -6.27
C LEU A 144 3.55 22.72 -6.69
N SER A 145 3.27 22.76 -8.00
CA SER A 145 1.90 22.74 -8.53
C SER A 145 1.15 21.47 -8.14
N GLN A 146 1.85 20.33 -8.09
CA GLN A 146 1.27 19.08 -7.60
C GLN A 146 0.91 19.12 -6.11
N LEU A 147 1.67 19.82 -5.28
CA LEU A 147 1.44 19.90 -3.84
C LEU A 147 0.46 21.00 -3.42
N GLU A 148 0.22 21.99 -4.28
CA GLU A 148 -0.67 23.12 -4.04
C GLU A 148 -2.05 22.70 -3.48
N PRO A 149 -2.74 21.67 -4.01
CA PRO A 149 -4.04 21.24 -3.50
C PRO A 149 -4.02 20.70 -2.06
N LEU A 150 -2.85 20.30 -1.54
CA LEU A 150 -2.71 19.76 -0.19
C LEU A 150 -2.55 20.87 0.88
N GLY A 151 -2.38 22.12 0.44
CA GLY A 151 -2.09 23.26 1.28
C GLY A 151 -0.61 23.34 1.69
N TRP A 152 -0.15 24.56 1.96
CA TRP A 152 1.26 24.87 2.22
C TRP A 152 1.88 24.04 3.36
N LYS A 153 1.11 23.77 4.43
CA LYS A 153 1.61 23.03 5.60
C LYS A 153 1.93 21.58 5.24
N THR A 154 1.00 20.89 4.57
CA THR A 154 1.20 19.50 4.10
C THR A 154 2.36 19.45 3.11
N ALA A 155 2.39 20.38 2.16
CA ALA A 155 3.46 20.47 1.16
C ALA A 155 4.84 20.66 1.82
N ALA A 156 4.96 21.59 2.77
CA ALA A 156 6.20 21.85 3.51
C ALA A 156 6.67 20.64 4.31
N ILE A 157 5.75 19.93 4.97
CA ILE A 157 6.08 18.69 5.70
C ILE A 157 6.59 17.62 4.74
N ILE A 158 5.91 17.37 3.62
CA ILE A 158 6.35 16.39 2.61
C ILE A 158 7.75 16.75 2.11
N CYS A 159 7.99 18.02 1.76
CA CYS A 159 9.31 18.49 1.34
C CYS A 159 10.37 18.31 2.43
N HIS A 160 10.05 18.62 3.69
CA HIS A 160 10.96 18.44 4.83
C HIS A 160 11.33 16.96 5.05
N ILE A 161 10.36 16.05 4.92
CA ILE A 161 10.62 14.61 5.05
C ILE A 161 11.49 14.10 3.88
N ARG A 162 11.18 14.54 2.65
CA ARG A 162 11.98 14.23 1.45
C ARG A 162 13.41 14.74 1.58
N GLU A 163 13.58 15.96 2.08
CA GLU A 163 14.89 16.56 2.32
C GLU A 163 15.63 15.84 3.43
N SER A 164 14.97 15.48 4.53
CA SER A 164 15.60 14.72 5.63
C SER A 164 16.06 13.34 5.19
N SER A 165 15.29 12.70 4.31
CA SER A 165 15.67 11.45 3.65
C SER A 165 16.89 11.64 2.74
N SER A 166 16.96 12.77 2.04
CA SER A 166 18.09 13.15 1.17
C SER A 166 19.33 13.62 1.96
N ASN A 167 19.16 14.29 3.09
CA ASN A 167 20.23 14.82 3.93
C ASN A 167 20.89 13.73 4.76
N LYS A 168 20.14 12.71 5.20
CA LYS A 168 20.74 11.45 5.70
C LYS A 168 21.66 10.80 4.65
N ALA A 169 21.33 10.92 3.36
CA ALA A 169 22.22 10.47 2.27
C ALA A 169 23.42 11.41 2.02
N ARG A 170 23.40 12.67 2.51
CA ARG A 170 24.47 13.67 2.31
C ARG A 170 25.42 13.85 3.49
N THR A 171 24.97 13.63 4.73
CA THR A 171 25.82 13.75 5.95
C THR A 171 26.46 12.43 6.36
N GLY A 172 26.05 11.30 5.78
CA GLY A 172 26.87 10.10 5.71
C GLY A 172 27.88 10.25 4.58
N ALA A 173 29.17 10.33 4.93
CA ALA A 173 30.26 10.35 3.97
C ALA A 173 30.05 9.33 2.83
N ALA A 174 30.07 9.80 1.57
CA ALA A 174 30.17 9.01 0.35
C ALA A 174 29.32 7.70 0.32
N PHE A 175 27.99 7.81 0.36
CA PHE A 175 27.13 6.70 -0.06
C PHE A 175 26.89 6.77 -1.57
N SER A 176 27.47 5.81 -2.28
CA SER A 176 27.09 5.42 -3.64
C SER A 176 25.60 5.05 -3.67
N ALA A 177 24.94 5.21 -4.81
CA ALA A 177 23.49 5.04 -5.04
C ALA A 177 22.97 3.60 -4.93
N THR A 178 23.41 2.83 -3.94
CA THR A 178 23.07 1.42 -3.74
C THR A 178 22.79 1.20 -2.26
N GLY A 179 21.50 1.13 -1.89
CA GLY A 179 21.13 0.52 -0.62
C GLY A 179 21.64 -0.93 -0.55
N PRO A 180 21.64 -1.56 0.64
CA PRO A 180 21.97 -2.97 0.77
C PRO A 180 21.06 -3.81 -0.15
N HIS A 181 21.63 -4.39 -1.20
CA HIS A 181 20.93 -5.29 -2.10
C HIS A 181 20.60 -6.58 -1.36
N ARG A 182 19.40 -7.12 -1.56
CA ARG A 182 18.93 -8.37 -0.94
C ARG A 182 18.93 -9.47 -1.97
N PHE A 183 19.31 -10.68 -1.57
CA PHE A 183 19.26 -11.87 -2.42
C PHE A 183 19.15 -13.13 -1.56
N ARG A 184 18.57 -14.18 -2.15
CA ARG A 184 18.45 -15.48 -1.48
C ARG A 184 19.78 -16.23 -1.45
N LEU A 185 19.99 -17.02 -0.41
CA LEU A 185 21.14 -17.90 -0.24
C LEU A 185 21.29 -18.86 -1.43
N ASP A 186 20.19 -19.46 -1.88
CA ASP A 186 20.18 -20.38 -3.01
C ASP A 186 20.42 -19.71 -4.38
N SER A 187 20.42 -18.38 -4.46
CA SER A 187 20.75 -17.65 -5.69
C SER A 187 22.25 -17.45 -5.90
N ILE A 188 23.09 -17.75 -4.92
CA ILE A 188 24.56 -17.66 -5.04
C ILE A 188 25.05 -18.70 -6.04
N ARG A 189 25.63 -18.25 -7.15
CA ARG A 189 26.15 -19.07 -8.24
C ARG A 189 27.64 -18.82 -8.46
N CYS A 190 28.30 -19.79 -9.09
CA CYS A 190 29.71 -19.66 -9.46
C CYS A 190 29.92 -18.48 -10.43
N GLY A 191 30.92 -17.65 -10.17
CA GLY A 191 31.28 -16.50 -11.02
C GLY A 191 32.11 -16.86 -12.26
N TYR A 192 32.62 -18.09 -12.37
CA TYR A 192 33.53 -18.51 -13.45
C TYR A 192 32.87 -19.36 -14.55
N CYS A 193 31.71 -19.96 -14.28
CA CYS A 193 30.98 -20.76 -15.27
C CYS A 193 29.53 -20.24 -15.39
N LYS A 194 28.77 -20.77 -16.35
CA LYS A 194 27.36 -20.41 -16.60
C LYS A 194 26.35 -21.29 -15.87
N THR A 195 26.77 -22.09 -14.87
CA THR A 195 25.84 -22.96 -14.12
C THR A 195 24.77 -22.12 -13.39
N THR A 196 23.57 -22.67 -13.27
CA THR A 196 22.49 -22.10 -12.44
C THR A 196 22.43 -22.75 -11.05
N ALA A 197 23.20 -23.82 -10.84
CA ALA A 197 23.27 -24.49 -9.54
C ALA A 197 23.82 -23.57 -8.46
N SER A 198 23.22 -23.65 -7.27
CA SER A 198 23.69 -22.90 -6.12
C SER A 198 25.07 -23.38 -5.71
N LEU A 199 25.96 -22.44 -5.42
CA LEU A 199 27.28 -22.71 -4.85
C LEU A 199 27.17 -23.12 -3.38
N VAL A 200 26.05 -22.79 -2.72
CA VAL A 200 25.85 -23.00 -1.27
C VAL A 200 24.71 -23.98 -1.02
N GLU A 201 25.00 -25.27 -1.11
CA GLU A 201 24.00 -26.33 -0.85
C GLU A 201 23.92 -26.75 0.63
N GLN A 202 24.98 -26.53 1.42
CA GLN A 202 25.11 -27.05 2.80
C GLN A 202 25.77 -26.05 3.77
N HIS A 203 25.15 -24.88 3.99
CA HIS A 203 25.59 -23.96 5.05
C HIS A 203 24.45 -23.73 6.05
N PRO A 204 24.39 -24.52 7.16
CA PRO A 204 23.18 -24.59 7.98
C PRO A 204 22.96 -23.37 8.88
N GLN A 205 23.97 -22.51 9.07
CA GLN A 205 23.85 -21.32 9.91
C GLN A 205 24.93 -20.27 9.62
N CYS A 206 24.75 -19.04 10.11
CA CYS A 206 25.75 -17.99 10.10
C CYS A 206 26.95 -18.34 11.00
N ASN A 207 28.18 -18.17 10.52
CA ASN A 207 29.38 -18.39 11.34
C ASN A 207 29.52 -17.40 12.51
N ASN A 208 28.93 -16.20 12.41
CA ASN A 208 29.03 -15.16 13.42
C ASN A 208 27.88 -15.24 14.45
N CYS A 209 26.63 -15.00 14.03
CA CYS A 209 25.47 -14.95 14.94
C CYS A 209 24.76 -16.28 15.17
N ARG A 210 25.19 -17.37 14.51
CA ARG A 210 24.59 -18.71 14.61
C ARG A 210 23.13 -18.81 14.13
N LEU A 211 22.59 -17.79 13.48
CA LEU A 211 21.27 -17.87 12.84
C LEU A 211 21.23 -19.01 11.84
N ALA A 212 20.24 -19.90 11.95
CA ALA A 212 20.05 -20.99 11.00
C ALA A 212 19.68 -20.48 9.60
N PHE A 213 20.27 -21.07 8.57
CA PHE A 213 19.95 -20.78 7.18
C PHE A 213 19.20 -21.94 6.53
N HIS A 214 18.21 -21.59 5.72
CA HIS A 214 17.55 -22.47 4.76
C HIS A 214 17.79 -21.94 3.34
N LYS A 215 17.46 -22.73 2.31
CA LYS A 215 17.71 -22.36 0.89
C LYS A 215 17.18 -20.95 0.53
N ALA A 216 16.01 -20.58 1.03
CA ALA A 216 15.39 -19.28 0.78
C ALA A 216 15.85 -18.15 1.75
N SER A 217 16.91 -18.34 2.54
CA SER A 217 17.33 -17.33 3.53
C SER A 217 17.85 -16.10 2.83
N ILE A 218 17.50 -14.91 3.32
CA ILE A 218 17.90 -13.65 2.71
C ILE A 218 19.24 -13.19 3.27
N LEU A 219 20.14 -12.81 2.37
CA LEU A 219 21.43 -12.18 2.65
C LEU A 219 21.46 -10.80 2.00
N THR A 220 22.46 -10.01 2.37
CA THR A 220 22.62 -8.67 1.83
C THR A 220 24.03 -8.37 1.34
N CYS A 221 24.18 -7.43 0.40
CA CYS A 221 25.45 -6.87 0.01
C CYS A 221 25.32 -5.37 -0.31
N GLN A 222 26.37 -4.61 0.00
CA GLN A 222 26.36 -3.15 -0.19
C GLN A 222 26.79 -2.73 -1.59
N ASN A 223 27.60 -3.57 -2.26
CA ASN A 223 28.31 -3.20 -3.49
C ASN A 223 28.16 -4.29 -4.56
N ILE A 224 27.54 -3.90 -5.67
CA ILE A 224 27.49 -4.64 -6.92
C ILE A 224 28.71 -4.29 -7.78
N VAL A 225 29.26 -5.28 -8.49
CA VAL A 225 30.29 -5.09 -9.51
C VAL A 225 29.61 -4.78 -10.84
N GLY A 226 29.85 -3.58 -11.39
CA GLY A 226 29.34 -3.21 -12.71
C GLY A 226 29.82 -4.17 -13.81
N GLY A 227 28.89 -4.62 -14.66
CA GLY A 227 29.14 -5.49 -15.81
C GLY A 227 27.87 -6.23 -16.24
N SER A 228 27.65 -6.37 -17.54
CA SER A 228 26.56 -7.19 -18.09
C SER A 228 26.97 -8.66 -17.99
N VAL A 229 26.22 -9.42 -17.19
CA VAL A 229 26.16 -10.87 -17.33
C VAL A 229 24.88 -11.11 -18.12
N ASP A 230 24.96 -11.78 -19.28
CA ASP A 230 23.74 -12.34 -19.91
C ASP A 230 22.99 -13.14 -18.85
N THR A 231 21.69 -12.88 -18.65
CA THR A 231 20.74 -13.37 -17.61
C THR A 231 20.58 -12.47 -16.38
N ASP A 232 19.46 -12.61 -15.64
CA ASP A 232 19.03 -11.82 -14.46
C ASP A 232 20.00 -11.82 -13.24
N ASP A 233 21.27 -12.18 -13.47
CA ASP A 233 22.31 -12.30 -12.46
C ASP A 233 23.22 -11.09 -12.43
N THR A 234 23.65 -10.77 -11.21
CA THR A 234 24.52 -9.65 -10.91
C THR A 234 25.82 -10.16 -10.29
N TRP A 235 26.94 -9.54 -10.63
CA TRP A 235 28.23 -9.84 -9.99
C TRP A 235 28.40 -9.10 -8.67
N ILE A 236 28.81 -9.83 -7.65
CA ILE A 236 29.23 -9.26 -6.36
C ILE A 236 30.55 -9.89 -5.93
N HIS A 237 31.33 -9.17 -5.12
CA HIS A 237 32.46 -9.80 -4.43
C HIS A 237 31.95 -10.67 -3.27
N ALA A 238 32.55 -11.85 -3.13
CA ALA A 238 32.23 -12.77 -2.04
C ALA A 238 32.37 -12.15 -0.64
N SER A 239 33.32 -11.22 -0.44
CA SER A 239 33.46 -10.48 0.83
C SER A 239 32.35 -9.49 1.11
N HIS A 240 31.54 -9.10 0.12
CA HIS A 240 30.44 -8.17 0.32
C HIS A 240 29.17 -8.85 0.82
N ILE A 241 29.14 -10.19 0.88
CA ILE A 241 28.00 -10.92 1.42
C ILE A 241 27.95 -10.73 2.94
N GLN A 242 26.81 -10.29 3.43
CA GLN A 242 26.52 -10.03 4.83
C GLN A 242 25.28 -10.81 5.27
N CYS A 243 25.31 -11.31 6.50
CA CYS A 243 24.13 -11.83 7.18
C CYS A 243 23.14 -10.68 7.43
N LEU A 244 21.85 -10.91 7.22
CA LEU A 244 20.84 -9.88 7.42
C LEU A 244 20.77 -9.40 8.89
N ASP A 245 20.92 -10.32 9.86
CA ASP A 245 20.77 -9.98 11.29
C ASP A 245 22.01 -9.35 11.92
N CYS A 246 23.21 -9.84 11.59
CA CYS A 246 24.44 -9.35 12.23
C CYS A 246 25.33 -8.51 11.33
N LEU A 247 25.00 -8.38 10.04
CA LEU A 247 25.74 -7.61 9.03
C LEU A 247 27.21 -8.03 8.84
N VAL A 248 27.62 -9.17 9.41
CA VAL A 248 28.94 -9.78 9.26
C VAL A 248 28.90 -10.87 8.19
N SER A 249 30.05 -11.14 7.55
CA SER A 249 30.17 -12.19 6.54
C SER A 249 29.76 -13.56 7.10
N PRO A 250 28.72 -14.20 6.55
CA PRO A 250 28.14 -15.41 7.13
C PRO A 250 28.99 -16.66 6.93
N PHE A 251 29.90 -16.65 5.95
CA PHE A 251 30.61 -17.84 5.47
C PHE A 251 32.06 -17.93 5.94
N GLY A 252 32.61 -16.96 6.69
CA GLY A 252 33.97 -16.94 7.24
C GLY A 252 34.98 -17.95 6.66
N GLY A 253 35.61 -17.63 5.52
CA GLY A 253 36.66 -18.45 4.91
C GLY A 253 36.24 -19.82 4.35
N SER A 254 34.94 -20.14 4.30
CA SER A 254 34.44 -21.41 3.77
C SER A 254 34.82 -21.62 2.30
N SER A 255 35.06 -22.89 1.97
CA SER A 255 35.26 -23.36 0.59
C SER A 255 34.02 -24.08 0.09
N PHE A 256 33.66 -23.83 -1.15
CA PHE A 256 32.48 -24.36 -1.82
C PHE A 256 32.87 -25.03 -3.13
N SER A 257 32.20 -26.13 -3.48
CA SER A 257 32.46 -26.85 -4.73
C SER A 257 31.41 -26.50 -5.78
N CYS A 258 31.84 -26.12 -6.98
CA CYS A 258 30.91 -25.93 -8.10
C CYS A 258 30.53 -27.30 -8.71
N THR A 259 29.24 -27.63 -8.72
CA THR A 259 28.71 -28.91 -9.22
C THR A 259 28.87 -29.10 -10.73
N SER A 260 29.15 -28.03 -11.49
CA SER A 260 29.42 -28.10 -12.93
C SER A 260 30.88 -28.44 -13.27
N GLY A 261 31.72 -28.76 -12.28
CA GLY A 261 33.07 -29.27 -12.50
C GLY A 261 34.13 -28.22 -12.91
N CYS A 262 33.82 -26.91 -12.86
CA CYS A 262 34.80 -25.87 -13.21
C CYS A 262 35.86 -25.63 -12.11
N GLY A 263 35.74 -26.26 -10.94
CA GLY A 263 36.74 -26.26 -9.87
C GLY A 263 36.18 -26.08 -8.45
N SER A 264 37.05 -26.20 -7.46
CA SER A 264 36.78 -25.79 -6.06
C SER A 264 36.91 -24.28 -5.92
N PHE A 265 35.97 -23.64 -5.23
CA PHE A 265 35.90 -22.19 -5.06
C PHE A 265 36.10 -21.83 -3.58
N HIS A 266 36.98 -20.87 -3.30
CA HIS A 266 37.19 -20.36 -1.95
C HIS A 266 36.51 -19.01 -1.79
N MET A 267 35.66 -18.83 -0.78
CA MET A 267 34.96 -17.57 -0.53
C MET A 267 35.93 -16.58 0.15
N ASN A 268 36.72 -15.81 -0.62
CA ASN A 268 37.57 -14.73 -0.10
C ASN A 268 37.28 -13.37 -0.77
N SER A 269 38.01 -12.33 -0.36
CA SER A 269 37.76 -10.95 -0.78
C SER A 269 37.97 -10.68 -2.27
N ALA A 270 38.73 -11.51 -2.98
CA ALA A 270 39.07 -11.27 -4.37
C ALA A 270 38.08 -11.88 -5.38
N GLN A 271 37.29 -12.88 -5.02
CA GLN A 271 36.47 -13.58 -6.01
C GLN A 271 35.10 -12.96 -6.24
N LYS A 272 34.72 -12.95 -7.51
CA LYS A 272 33.39 -12.57 -7.98
C LYS A 272 32.48 -13.80 -7.97
N ILE A 273 31.27 -13.62 -7.50
CA ILE A 273 30.18 -14.59 -7.58
C ILE A 273 28.99 -13.97 -8.31
N ARG A 274 28.07 -14.80 -8.78
CA ARG A 274 26.79 -14.35 -9.37
C ARG A 274 25.69 -14.51 -8.34
N VAL A 275 24.80 -13.53 -8.25
CA VAL A 275 23.59 -13.58 -7.43
C VAL A 275 22.40 -13.02 -8.21
N THR A 276 21.22 -13.56 -7.97
CA THR A 276 19.97 -12.93 -8.42
C THR A 276 19.51 -11.99 -7.29
N VAL A 277 19.62 -10.68 -7.52
CA VAL A 277 19.20 -9.64 -6.58
C VAL A 277 17.68 -9.51 -6.64
N GLU A 278 17.02 -9.48 -5.48
CA GLU A 278 15.59 -9.22 -5.42
C GLU A 278 15.32 -7.79 -5.89
N PRO A 279 14.32 -7.57 -6.76
CA PRO A 279 13.92 -6.21 -7.10
C PRO A 279 13.60 -5.48 -5.80
N VAL A 280 14.14 -4.27 -5.64
CA VAL A 280 13.81 -3.40 -4.51
C VAL A 280 12.34 -3.02 -4.67
N ILE A 281 11.44 -3.85 -4.15
CA ILE A 281 10.10 -3.45 -3.80
C ILE A 281 10.31 -2.59 -2.56
N PRO A 282 9.99 -1.30 -2.57
CA PRO A 282 10.09 -0.48 -1.38
C PRO A 282 9.17 -1.10 -0.33
N GLU A 283 9.72 -1.87 0.61
CA GLU A 283 9.01 -2.19 1.84
C GLU A 283 8.71 -0.85 2.49
N LEU A 284 7.42 -0.57 2.65
CA LEU A 284 6.81 0.64 3.19
C LEU A 284 7.16 0.79 4.68
N ASN A 285 8.44 0.86 5.03
CA ASN A 285 8.87 1.28 6.35
C ASN A 285 8.64 2.79 6.40
N SER A 286 7.49 3.19 6.92
CA SER A 286 7.11 4.59 7.07
C SER A 286 8.26 5.38 7.71
N HIS A 287 8.69 6.44 7.03
CA HIS A 287 9.79 7.27 7.54
C HIS A 287 9.40 7.78 8.94
N PRO A 288 10.29 7.80 9.97
CA PRO A 288 9.91 8.19 11.34
C PRO A 288 9.19 9.54 11.45
N LEU A 289 9.54 10.48 10.56
CA LEU A 289 8.87 11.78 10.46
C LEU A 289 7.43 11.69 9.91
N VAL A 290 7.07 10.66 9.16
CA VAL A 290 5.68 10.41 8.77
C VAL A 290 4.83 10.15 10.01
N GLU A 291 5.31 9.30 10.92
CA GLU A 291 4.63 9.08 12.20
C GLU A 291 4.61 10.36 13.05
N GLU A 292 5.69 11.14 13.08
CA GLU A 292 5.74 12.41 13.82
C GLU A 292 4.70 13.44 13.33
N TYR A 293 4.56 13.62 12.01
CA TYR A 293 3.72 14.67 11.46
C TYR A 293 2.31 14.23 11.07
N PHE A 294 2.13 12.96 10.69
CA PHE A 294 0.85 12.42 10.22
C PHE A 294 0.33 11.27 11.10
N GLY A 295 1.12 10.75 12.05
CA GLY A 295 0.74 9.57 12.83
C GLY A 295 -0.56 9.74 13.60
N GLU A 296 -0.76 10.90 14.24
CA GLU A 296 -2.01 11.18 14.97
C GLU A 296 -3.21 11.31 14.03
N GLU A 297 -3.06 11.97 12.87
CA GLU A 297 -4.12 12.08 11.84
C GLU A 297 -4.48 10.68 11.30
N ILE A 298 -3.47 9.86 11.01
CA ILE A 298 -3.65 8.48 10.53
C ILE A 298 -4.33 7.61 11.59
N LYS A 299 -3.92 7.72 12.86
CA LYS A 299 -4.53 6.99 13.97
C LYS A 299 -5.98 7.38 14.18
N GLU A 300 -6.29 8.68 14.15
CA GLU A 300 -7.67 9.17 14.25
C GLU A 300 -8.54 8.56 13.15
N TYR A 301 -8.06 8.56 11.91
CA TYR A 301 -8.81 7.98 10.79
C TYR A 301 -8.92 6.46 10.88
N LYS A 302 -7.88 5.74 11.32
CA LYS A 302 -7.96 4.29 11.56
C LYS A 302 -8.96 3.94 12.67
N LEU A 303 -9.08 4.78 13.70
CA LEU A 303 -10.10 4.62 14.73
C LEU A 303 -11.50 4.86 14.16
N HIS A 304 -11.67 5.87 13.32
CA HIS A 304 -12.91 6.15 12.59
C HIS A 304 -13.33 4.96 11.71
N ASP A 305 -12.38 4.41 10.93
CA ASP A 305 -12.60 3.22 10.10
C ASP A 305 -12.99 1.97 10.91
N ALA A 306 -12.35 1.78 12.07
CA ALA A 306 -12.62 0.65 12.96
C ALA A 306 -13.97 0.78 13.68
N GLN A 307 -14.41 2.02 13.95
CA GLN A 307 -15.71 2.31 14.57
C GLN A 307 -16.85 2.33 13.53
N GLY A 308 -16.52 2.35 12.23
CA GLY A 308 -17.50 2.40 11.16
C GLY A 308 -18.18 3.76 11.00
N LEU A 309 -17.69 4.77 11.70
CA LEU A 309 -18.18 6.14 11.61
C LEU A 309 -17.68 6.79 10.31
#